data_AF-A0A6A3ZPF9-F1
#
_entry.id   AF-A0A6A3ZPF9-F1
#
_cell.length_a   1.000
_cell.length_b   1.000
_cell.length_c   1.000
_cell.angle_alpha   90.00
_cell.angle_beta   90.00
_cell.angle_gamma   90.00
#
_symmetry.space_group_name_H-M   'P 1'
#
loop_
_entity.id
_entity.type
_entity.pdbx_description
1 polymer ?
#
loop_
_entity_poly.entity_id
_entity_poly.type
_entity_poly.pdbx_seq_one_letter_code
_entity_poly.pdbx_strand_id
1 'polypeptide(L)'
;MVSESHATCDLPLLEKVRVVGRHCLRGEMPHVLLAIDTMLDDFSAGKKAHEVYKCTGSLRLMQYVAAREPFEEMDPFYRRSQFNRTMEIAAAAGDLKAVKWLVESYKPQQYLTKTVAAAAANGHLHLLQWLFENHYEIGYWGCTEMCGALLNNHSEVVEWLRQHATPHKDSLKKVMEAAAAAGNVKVVEWLFNECHASAEDALWSAQTNKQWQTAKWILENCGIVGPWIDWDLPAKHGALSFLQYLRSRSIGVVLFLESHRTEGCVLHRNSIIRLPLELMQWLIAKYAANLNGCEFEVERCDWRFNEWCREINLRMAHQNEESVWWECHPKTIQLDAP
;
A
#
# COMPACT_ATOMS: atom_id res chain seq x y z
N MET A 1 -34.11 67.05 -31.88
CA MET A 1 -33.92 65.58 -31.95
C MET A 1 -32.43 65.32 -32.03
N VAL A 2 -31.95 64.53 -31.07
CA VAL A 2 -30.62 63.89 -30.95
C VAL A 2 -29.43 64.85 -30.85
N SER A 3 -29.13 65.25 -29.62
CA SER A 3 -27.83 65.76 -29.19
C SER A 3 -26.90 64.58 -28.90
N GLU A 4 -25.72 64.61 -29.51
CA GLU A 4 -24.60 63.70 -29.28
C GLU A 4 -24.22 63.67 -27.78
N SER A 5 -24.43 62.53 -27.13
CA SER A 5 -23.82 62.25 -25.83
C SER A 5 -22.58 61.41 -26.07
N HIS A 6 -21.41 62.04 -25.94
CA HIS A 6 -20.13 61.38 -25.80
C HIS A 6 -20.25 60.25 -24.78
N ALA A 7 -20.24 59.00 -25.26
CA ALA A 7 -20.00 57.84 -24.42
C ALA A 7 -18.54 57.90 -23.96
N THR A 8 -18.30 58.61 -22.86
CA THR A 8 -17.05 58.49 -22.12
C THR A 8 -16.96 57.04 -21.67
N CYS A 9 -16.15 56.28 -22.39
CA CYS A 9 -15.76 54.94 -22.01
C CYS A 9 -15.11 55.04 -20.64
N ASP A 10 -15.88 54.79 -19.59
CA ASP A 10 -15.40 54.64 -18.23
C ASP A 10 -14.53 53.39 -18.20
N LEU A 11 -13.26 53.56 -18.59
CA LEU A 11 -12.19 52.69 -18.12
C LEU A 11 -12.41 52.54 -16.62
N PRO A 12 -12.63 51.31 -16.11
CA PRO A 12 -12.96 51.10 -14.71
C PRO A 12 -11.92 51.84 -13.88
N LEU A 13 -12.36 52.66 -12.92
CA LEU A 13 -11.52 53.59 -12.16
C LEU A 13 -10.18 52.96 -11.71
N LEU A 14 -10.22 51.67 -11.37
CA LEU A 14 -9.06 50.81 -11.06
C LEU A 14 -7.98 50.75 -12.15
N GLU A 15 -8.32 50.67 -13.43
CA GLU A 15 -7.36 50.65 -14.54
C GLU A 15 -6.64 52.00 -14.67
N LYS A 16 -7.37 53.11 -14.53
CA LYS A 16 -6.77 54.46 -14.53
C LYS A 16 -5.81 54.64 -13.35
N VAL A 17 -6.20 54.22 -12.14
CA VAL A 17 -5.31 54.28 -10.97
C VAL A 17 -4.09 53.35 -11.13
N ARG A 18 -4.26 52.16 -11.72
CA ARG A 18 -3.12 51.26 -12.06
C ARG A 18 -2.15 51.87 -13.06
N VAL A 19 -2.65 52.53 -14.10
CA VAL A 19 -1.81 53.17 -15.13
C VAL A 19 -1.04 54.35 -14.54
N VAL A 20 -1.72 55.23 -13.80
CA VAL A 20 -1.12 56.40 -13.14
C VAL A 20 -0.09 55.96 -12.09
N GLY A 21 -0.41 54.99 -11.24
CA GLY A 21 0.56 54.43 -10.29
C GLY A 21 1.81 53.89 -10.99
N ARG A 22 1.65 53.04 -12.01
CA ARG A 22 2.79 52.41 -12.70
C ARG A 22 3.65 53.33 -13.55
N HIS A 23 3.10 54.43 -14.07
CA HIS A 23 3.78 55.29 -15.05
C HIS A 23 4.14 56.67 -14.50
N CYS A 24 3.40 57.19 -13.52
CA CYS A 24 3.61 58.54 -13.00
C CYS A 24 4.33 58.57 -11.65
N LEU A 25 4.33 57.48 -10.86
CA LEU A 25 4.91 57.44 -9.51
C LEU A 25 6.19 56.59 -9.42
N ARG A 26 6.80 56.18 -10.54
CA ARG A 26 8.04 55.36 -10.51
C ARG A 26 9.19 56.12 -9.83
N GLY A 27 9.50 55.73 -8.60
CA GLY A 27 10.69 56.19 -7.85
C GLY A 27 10.41 57.25 -6.78
N GLU A 28 9.23 57.87 -6.77
CA GLU A 28 8.82 58.83 -5.74
C GLU A 28 7.70 58.24 -4.86
N MET A 29 7.85 58.34 -3.54
CA MET A 29 6.87 57.91 -2.53
C MET A 29 6.45 56.41 -2.60
N PRO A 30 7.37 55.47 -2.33
CA PRO A 30 7.08 54.03 -2.36
C PRO A 30 5.94 53.59 -1.43
N HIS A 31 5.68 54.33 -0.34
CA HIS A 31 4.57 54.07 0.58
C HIS A 31 3.19 54.36 -0.03
N VAL A 32 3.08 55.37 -0.91
CA VAL A 32 1.83 55.70 -1.62
C VAL A 32 1.52 54.65 -2.68
N LEU A 33 2.54 54.20 -3.42
CA LEU A 33 2.41 53.08 -4.34
C LEU A 33 1.97 51.80 -3.63
N LEU A 34 2.53 51.51 -2.45
CA LEU A 34 2.14 50.36 -1.64
C LEU A 34 0.67 50.45 -1.19
N ALA A 35 0.21 51.64 -0.78
CA ALA A 35 -1.17 51.90 -0.37
C ALA A 35 -2.17 51.79 -1.53
N ILE A 36 -1.81 52.29 -2.72
CA ILE A 36 -2.59 52.15 -3.94
C ILE A 36 -2.66 50.67 -4.36
N ASP A 37 -1.52 49.96 -4.36
CA ASP A 37 -1.49 48.54 -4.70
C ASP A 37 -2.31 47.72 -3.70
N THR A 38 -2.28 48.02 -2.40
CA THR A 38 -3.13 47.34 -1.39
C THR A 38 -4.61 47.65 -1.58
N MET A 39 -5.00 48.88 -1.90
CA MET A 39 -6.40 49.22 -2.19
C MET A 39 -6.95 48.53 -3.46
N LEU A 40 -6.10 48.27 -4.46
CA LEU A 40 -6.49 47.69 -5.75
C LEU A 40 -6.30 46.16 -5.80
N ASP A 41 -5.93 45.55 -4.67
CA ASP A 41 -5.64 44.12 -4.58
C ASP A 41 -6.84 43.30 -4.08
N ASP A 42 -7.86 43.20 -4.94
CA ASP A 42 -8.99 42.29 -4.73
C ASP A 42 -8.58 40.81 -4.87
N PHE A 43 -7.37 40.54 -5.37
CA PHE A 43 -6.89 39.20 -5.66
C PHE A 43 -6.33 38.50 -4.43
N SER A 44 -5.55 39.18 -3.60
CA SER A 44 -5.00 38.58 -2.38
C SER A 44 -6.01 38.52 -1.23
N ALA A 45 -7.05 39.36 -1.25
CA ALA A 45 -8.09 39.39 -0.23
C ALA A 45 -8.80 38.03 -0.09
N GLY A 46 -8.56 37.36 1.05
CA GLY A 46 -9.17 36.08 1.39
C GLY A 46 -8.60 34.86 0.68
N LYS A 47 -7.65 35.02 -0.25
CA LYS A 47 -6.96 33.92 -0.93
C LYS A 47 -5.75 33.46 -0.14
N LYS A 48 -5.59 32.15 0.02
CA LYS A 48 -4.42 31.55 0.70
C LYS A 48 -3.34 31.22 -0.31
N ALA A 49 -2.06 31.29 0.10
CA ALA A 49 -0.93 30.97 -0.78
C ALA A 49 -1.07 29.60 -1.48
N HIS A 50 -1.51 28.57 -0.75
CA HIS A 50 -1.70 27.22 -1.29
C HIS A 50 -2.88 27.13 -2.29
N GLU A 51 -3.95 27.89 -2.12
CA GLU A 51 -5.11 27.89 -3.03
C GLU A 51 -4.73 28.51 -4.37
N VAL A 52 -4.03 29.64 -4.31
CA VAL A 52 -3.53 30.32 -5.52
C VAL A 52 -2.53 29.44 -6.24
N TYR A 53 -1.58 28.83 -5.52
CA TYR A 53 -0.61 27.94 -6.12
C TYR A 53 -1.28 26.70 -6.74
N LYS A 54 -2.27 26.10 -6.08
CA LYS A 54 -3.03 24.96 -6.62
C LYS A 54 -3.74 25.28 -7.94
N CYS A 55 -4.32 26.47 -8.06
CA CYS A 55 -5.04 26.86 -9.27
C CYS A 55 -4.12 27.35 -10.40
N THR A 56 -2.97 27.94 -10.07
CA THR A 56 -2.13 28.65 -11.05
C THR A 56 -0.80 27.96 -11.36
N GLY A 57 -0.29 27.12 -10.46
CA GLY A 57 1.07 26.60 -10.50
C GLY A 57 2.17 27.68 -10.44
N SER A 58 1.81 28.93 -10.12
CA SER A 58 2.73 30.06 -10.22
C SER A 58 3.37 30.40 -8.89
N LEU A 59 4.68 30.17 -8.78
CA LEU A 59 5.49 30.61 -7.65
C LEU A 59 5.37 32.13 -7.41
N ARG A 60 5.31 32.92 -8.49
CA ARG A 60 5.23 34.39 -8.39
C ARG A 60 3.94 34.85 -7.72
N LEU A 61 2.79 34.26 -8.10
CA LEU A 61 1.50 34.60 -7.50
C LEU A 61 1.42 34.09 -6.06
N MET A 62 2.00 32.93 -5.78
CA MET A 62 2.12 32.42 -4.42
C MET A 62 2.94 33.38 -3.54
N GLN A 63 4.11 33.81 -4.00
CA GLN A 63 4.97 34.80 -3.32
C GLN A 63 4.24 36.13 -3.09
N TYR A 64 3.47 36.57 -4.07
CA TYR A 64 2.71 37.81 -4.00
C TYR A 64 1.67 37.79 -2.87
N VAL A 65 0.91 36.70 -2.75
CA VAL A 65 -0.10 36.50 -1.69
C VAL A 65 0.59 36.29 -0.34
N ALA A 66 1.60 35.43 -0.30
CA ALA A 66 2.39 35.13 0.90
C ALA A 66 3.03 36.38 1.54
N ALA A 67 3.49 37.34 0.74
CA ALA A 67 4.07 38.59 1.24
C ALA A 67 3.04 39.54 1.88
N ARG A 68 1.75 39.30 1.67
CA ARG A 68 0.62 40.10 2.19
C ARG A 68 -0.17 39.37 3.28
N GLU A 69 0.23 38.16 3.66
CA GLU A 69 -0.39 37.46 4.78
C GLU A 69 -0.02 38.19 6.10
N PRO A 70 -1.01 38.50 6.98
CA PRO A 70 -0.75 39.19 8.24
C PRO A 70 -0.08 38.23 9.24
N PHE A 71 1.25 38.10 9.16
CA PHE A 71 2.00 37.11 9.93
C PHE A 71 1.92 37.29 11.45
N GLU A 72 1.77 38.52 11.93
CA GLU A 72 1.74 38.84 13.35
C GLU A 72 0.37 38.58 13.99
N GLU A 73 -0.70 38.58 13.18
CA GLU A 73 -2.07 38.37 13.64
C GLU A 73 -2.53 36.90 13.54
N MET A 74 -1.83 36.08 12.75
CA MET A 74 -2.18 34.68 12.55
C MET A 74 -1.74 33.79 13.72
N ASP A 75 -2.66 32.92 14.14
CA ASP A 75 -2.35 31.83 15.06
C ASP A 75 -1.16 30.96 14.54
N PRO A 76 -0.15 30.67 15.38
CA PRO A 76 1.02 29.90 14.99
C PRO A 76 0.71 28.49 14.45
N PHE A 77 -0.32 27.81 14.98
CA PHE A 77 -0.71 26.47 14.50
C PHE A 77 -1.39 26.57 13.15
N TYR A 78 -2.28 27.54 12.97
CA TYR A 78 -2.91 27.81 11.67
C TYR A 78 -1.87 28.11 10.59
N ARG A 79 -0.89 28.97 10.90
CA ARG A 79 0.22 29.28 9.97
C ARG A 79 1.03 28.04 9.61
N ARG A 80 1.31 27.16 10.58
CA ARG A 80 2.01 25.89 10.31
C ARG A 80 1.19 24.95 9.43
N SER A 81 -0.11 24.87 9.67
CA SER A 81 -1.04 24.10 8.82
C SER A 81 -1.04 24.61 7.38
N GLN A 82 -1.12 25.93 7.20
CA GLN A 82 -1.05 26.60 5.90
C GLN A 82 0.25 26.27 5.17
N PHE A 83 1.39 26.42 5.86
CA PHE A 83 2.70 26.08 5.31
C PHE A 83 2.78 24.63 4.84
N ASN A 84 2.41 23.68 5.71
CA ASN A 84 2.44 22.26 5.40
C ASN A 84 1.56 21.94 4.19
N ARG A 85 0.40 22.61 4.07
CA ARG A 85 -0.49 22.43 2.93
C ARG A 85 0.09 22.98 1.64
N THR A 86 0.69 24.16 1.66
CA THR A 86 1.37 24.73 0.48
C THR A 86 2.51 23.82 0.03
N MET A 87 3.32 23.35 0.98
CA MET A 87 4.45 22.45 0.75
C MET A 87 4.02 21.12 0.13
N GLU A 88 2.95 20.52 0.65
CA GLU A 88 2.39 19.27 0.11
C GLU A 88 1.96 19.43 -1.36
N ILE A 89 1.30 20.54 -1.70
CA ILE A 89 0.86 20.81 -3.10
C ILE A 89 2.06 21.06 -4.00
N ALA A 90 3.05 21.85 -3.55
CA ALA A 90 4.27 22.10 -4.32
C ALA A 90 5.09 20.81 -4.54
N ALA A 91 5.19 19.96 -3.52
CA ALA A 91 5.87 18.68 -3.61
C ALA A 91 5.15 17.68 -4.50
N ALA A 92 3.82 17.60 -4.44
CA ALA A 92 3.03 16.77 -5.34
C ALA A 92 3.16 17.22 -6.81
N ALA A 93 3.37 18.51 -7.06
CA ALA A 93 3.64 19.05 -8.38
C ALA A 93 5.11 18.87 -8.85
N GLY A 94 6.03 18.47 -7.95
CA GLY A 94 7.45 18.33 -8.27
C GLY A 94 8.19 19.65 -8.47
N ASP A 95 7.60 20.78 -8.07
CA ASP A 95 8.21 22.10 -8.26
C ASP A 95 9.28 22.38 -7.18
N LEU A 96 10.50 22.00 -7.52
CA LEU A 96 11.67 22.23 -6.68
C LEU A 96 11.89 23.73 -6.36
N LYS A 97 11.53 24.65 -7.27
CA LYS A 97 11.74 26.09 -7.04
C LYS A 97 10.78 26.60 -5.98
N ALA A 98 9.52 26.18 -6.05
CA ALA A 98 8.53 26.55 -5.05
C ALA A 98 8.87 25.95 -3.68
N VAL A 99 9.29 24.69 -3.64
CA VAL A 99 9.70 24.03 -2.39
C VAL A 99 10.92 24.71 -1.76
N LYS A 100 11.96 25.02 -2.55
CA LYS A 100 13.14 25.77 -2.07
C LYS A 100 12.74 27.09 -1.42
N TRP A 101 11.93 27.88 -2.12
CA TRP A 101 11.47 29.17 -1.61
C TRP A 101 10.69 29.03 -0.29
N LEU A 102 9.81 28.03 -0.20
CA LEU A 102 9.03 27.78 1.02
C LEU A 102 9.92 27.40 2.21
N VAL A 103 10.88 26.48 2.01
CA VAL A 103 11.78 26.01 3.08
C VAL A 103 12.77 27.08 3.52
N GLU A 104 13.37 27.79 2.56
CA GLU A 104 14.46 28.74 2.82
C GLU A 104 13.95 30.12 3.27
N SER A 105 12.86 30.60 2.68
CA SER A 105 12.41 32.00 2.86
C SER A 105 11.11 32.15 3.66
N TYR A 106 10.16 31.22 3.54
CA TYR A 106 8.82 31.41 4.10
C TYR A 106 8.69 30.97 5.56
N LYS A 107 9.19 29.78 5.89
CA LYS A 107 9.13 29.22 7.25
C LYS A 107 10.22 28.15 7.46
N PRO A 108 11.44 28.57 7.85
CA PRO A 108 12.53 27.63 8.08
C PRO A 108 12.23 26.69 9.27
N GLN A 109 12.88 25.51 9.27
CA GLN A 109 12.91 24.54 10.38
C GLN A 109 11.56 23.90 10.75
N GLN A 110 10.62 23.77 9.81
CA GLN A 110 9.41 22.98 10.01
C GLN A 110 9.60 21.54 9.54
N TYR A 111 8.95 20.60 10.22
CA TYR A 111 8.97 19.19 9.81
C TYR A 111 8.28 18.99 8.45
N LEU A 112 8.98 18.30 7.55
CA LEU A 112 8.61 18.12 6.13
C LEU A 112 8.06 16.72 5.83
N THR A 113 7.63 15.96 6.84
CA THR A 113 7.14 14.57 6.69
C THR A 113 6.09 14.42 5.58
N LYS A 114 5.08 15.31 5.53
CA LYS A 114 4.05 15.28 4.48
C LYS A 114 4.59 15.63 3.10
N THR A 115 5.57 16.52 3.04
CA THR A 115 6.23 16.95 1.81
C THR A 115 7.01 15.80 1.18
N VAL A 116 7.82 15.10 1.99
CA VAL A 116 8.60 13.93 1.54
C VAL A 116 7.66 12.82 1.06
N ALA A 117 6.60 12.53 1.83
CA ALA A 117 5.60 11.53 1.43
C ALA A 117 4.89 11.89 0.13
N ALA A 118 4.49 13.16 -0.05
CA ALA A 118 3.86 13.63 -1.28
C ALA A 118 4.79 13.57 -2.49
N ALA A 119 6.06 13.96 -2.32
CA ALA A 119 7.07 13.87 -3.37
C ALA A 119 7.29 12.42 -3.83
N ALA A 120 7.41 11.49 -2.87
CA ALA A 120 7.60 10.07 -3.16
C ALA A 120 6.36 9.43 -3.80
N ALA A 121 5.17 9.76 -3.31
CA ALA A 121 3.91 9.29 -3.87
C ALA A 121 3.64 9.81 -5.29
N ASN A 122 4.32 10.87 -5.75
CA ASN A 122 4.19 11.37 -7.12
C ASN A 122 5.43 11.14 -7.99
N GLY A 123 6.43 10.39 -7.48
CA GLY A 123 7.59 9.98 -8.26
C GLY A 123 8.66 11.06 -8.45
N HIS A 124 8.65 12.13 -7.66
CA HIS A 124 9.56 13.27 -7.82
C HIS A 124 10.93 13.02 -7.17
N LEU A 125 11.72 12.14 -7.79
CA LEU A 125 13.04 11.72 -7.27
C LEU A 125 14.01 12.90 -7.06
N HIS A 126 14.07 13.85 -8.00
CA HIS A 126 14.94 15.04 -7.90
C HIS A 126 14.64 15.88 -6.66
N LEU A 127 13.37 15.96 -6.27
CA LEU A 127 12.94 16.70 -5.08
C LEU A 127 13.34 15.96 -3.80
N LEU A 128 13.20 14.62 -3.78
CA LEU A 128 13.63 13.78 -2.67
C LEU A 128 15.14 13.82 -2.45
N GLN A 129 15.93 13.75 -3.52
CA GLN A 129 17.38 13.88 -3.47
C GLN A 129 17.78 15.21 -2.84
N TRP A 130 17.19 16.32 -3.30
CA TRP A 130 17.47 17.63 -2.72
C TRP A 130 17.08 17.73 -1.24
N LEU A 131 15.91 17.21 -0.86
CA LEU A 131 15.45 17.18 0.53
C LEU A 131 16.37 16.31 1.41
N PHE A 132 16.86 15.19 0.90
CA PHE A 132 17.75 14.30 1.64
C PHE A 132 19.14 14.89 1.82
N GLU A 133 19.69 15.54 0.80
CA GLU A 133 21.04 16.14 0.87
C GLU A 133 21.09 17.40 1.75
N ASN A 134 20.02 18.20 1.77
CA ASN A 134 20.04 19.54 2.39
C ASN A 134 19.20 19.63 3.67
N HIS A 135 18.25 18.71 3.88
CA HIS A 135 17.19 18.82 4.89
C HIS A 135 16.80 17.46 5.49
N TYR A 136 17.77 16.54 5.61
CA TYR A 136 17.53 15.18 6.09
C TYR A 136 16.82 15.16 7.45
N GLU A 137 17.29 15.98 8.39
CA GLU A 137 16.85 16.03 9.80
C GLU A 137 15.43 16.56 10.02
N ILE A 138 14.90 17.31 9.06
CA ILE A 138 13.51 17.81 9.10
C ILE A 138 12.55 16.94 8.29
N GLY A 139 13.07 16.04 7.46
CA GLY A 139 12.31 14.97 6.81
C GLY A 139 12.11 13.78 7.74
N TYR A 140 10.99 13.07 7.57
CA TYR A 140 10.83 11.74 8.16
C TYR A 140 10.93 10.71 7.03
N TRP A 141 11.81 9.74 7.21
CA TRP A 141 12.20 8.77 6.20
C TRP A 141 12.02 7.35 6.76
N GLY A 142 11.84 6.35 5.91
CA GLY A 142 11.68 4.96 6.32
C GLY A 142 10.25 4.54 6.69
N CYS A 143 9.22 5.24 6.21
CA CYS A 143 7.82 4.86 6.43
C CYS A 143 6.88 5.33 5.32
N THR A 144 6.35 6.56 5.44
CA THR A 144 5.21 7.02 4.65
C THR A 144 5.57 7.29 3.19
N GLU A 145 6.80 7.74 2.96
CA GLU A 145 7.35 8.01 1.64
C GLU A 145 7.57 6.72 0.84
N MET A 146 8.12 5.66 1.45
CA MET A 146 8.28 4.37 0.80
C MET A 146 6.92 3.73 0.48
N CYS A 147 5.95 3.77 1.40
CA CYS A 147 4.58 3.30 1.14
C CYS A 147 3.94 4.04 -0.04
N GLY A 148 4.04 5.36 -0.09
CA GLY A 148 3.48 6.17 -1.19
C GLY A 148 4.11 5.83 -2.54
N ALA A 149 5.43 5.67 -2.59
CA ALA A 149 6.14 5.31 -3.80
C ALA A 149 5.78 3.89 -4.29
N LEU A 150 5.61 2.94 -3.36
CA LEU A 150 5.19 1.56 -3.68
C LEU A 150 3.77 1.52 -4.24
N LEU A 151 2.80 2.14 -3.56
CA LEU A 151 1.39 2.09 -3.96
C LEU A 151 1.12 2.76 -5.31
N ASN A 152 1.92 3.77 -5.67
CA ASN A 152 1.82 4.48 -6.94
C ASN A 152 2.83 4.00 -8.01
N ASN A 153 3.51 2.87 -7.77
CA ASN A 153 4.43 2.21 -8.71
C ASN A 153 5.61 3.08 -9.19
N HIS A 154 6.15 3.93 -8.31
CA HIS A 154 7.33 4.76 -8.61
C HIS A 154 8.64 4.01 -8.34
N SER A 155 8.96 3.05 -9.21
CA SER A 155 10.10 2.13 -9.05
C SER A 155 11.45 2.83 -8.85
N GLU A 156 11.71 3.94 -9.55
CA GLU A 156 12.96 4.71 -9.41
C GLU A 156 13.11 5.32 -8.01
N VAL A 157 12.02 5.86 -7.47
CA VAL A 157 11.98 6.39 -6.10
C VAL A 157 12.15 5.27 -5.08
N VAL A 158 11.49 4.13 -5.29
CA VAL A 158 11.61 2.97 -4.39
C VAL A 158 13.05 2.45 -4.33
N GLU A 159 13.71 2.33 -5.47
CA GLU A 159 15.10 1.86 -5.51
C GLU A 159 16.05 2.86 -4.85
N TRP A 160 15.85 4.16 -5.09
CA TRP A 160 16.64 5.18 -4.42
C TRP A 160 16.41 5.19 -2.90
N LEU A 161 15.15 5.10 -2.45
CA LEU A 161 14.80 5.04 -1.02
C LEU A 161 15.39 3.79 -0.36
N ARG A 162 15.38 2.64 -1.03
CA ARG A 162 15.97 1.38 -0.52
C ARG A 162 17.46 1.52 -0.23
N GLN A 163 18.18 2.30 -1.04
CA GLN A 163 19.63 2.52 -0.88
C GLN A 163 19.98 3.58 0.18
N HIS A 164 19.07 4.51 0.48
CA HIS A 164 19.36 5.70 1.29
C HIS A 164 18.60 5.74 2.62
N ALA A 165 17.47 5.04 2.75
CA ALA A 165 16.61 5.08 3.92
C ALA A 165 16.21 3.66 4.35
N THR A 166 16.66 3.26 5.55
CA THR A 166 16.21 2.01 6.17
C THR A 166 14.87 2.22 6.89
N PRO A 167 13.87 1.35 6.67
CA PRO A 167 12.58 1.46 7.32
C PRO A 167 12.71 1.33 8.83
N HIS A 168 11.95 2.14 9.56
CA HIS A 168 11.86 2.00 11.01
C HIS A 168 11.14 0.70 11.38
N LYS A 169 11.55 0.05 12.47
CA LYS A 169 10.95 -1.21 12.95
C LYS A 169 9.43 -1.13 13.09
N ASP A 170 8.93 -0.03 13.66
CA ASP A 170 7.49 0.21 13.86
C ASP A 170 6.73 0.41 12.54
N SER A 171 7.45 0.71 11.46
CA SER A 171 6.89 0.97 10.13
C SER A 171 7.03 -0.22 9.18
N LEU A 172 7.85 -1.22 9.51
CA LEU A 172 8.11 -2.40 8.67
C LEU A 172 6.83 -3.10 8.25
N LYS A 173 5.87 -3.27 9.17
CA LYS A 173 4.57 -3.87 8.87
C LYS A 173 3.85 -3.13 7.73
N LYS A 174 3.74 -1.80 7.85
CA LYS A 174 3.06 -0.95 6.84
C LYS A 174 3.78 -0.96 5.49
N VAL A 175 5.11 -0.92 5.50
CA VAL A 175 5.92 -0.94 4.28
C VAL A 175 5.81 -2.30 3.59
N MET A 176 5.80 -3.40 4.35
CA MET A 176 5.61 -4.76 3.85
C MET A 176 4.22 -4.94 3.22
N GLU A 177 3.17 -4.48 3.89
CA GLU A 177 1.80 -4.47 3.35
C GLU A 177 1.73 -3.68 2.03
N ALA A 178 2.32 -2.48 1.99
CA ALA A 178 2.36 -1.65 0.78
C ALA A 178 3.15 -2.32 -0.37
N ALA A 179 4.28 -2.96 -0.07
CA ALA A 179 5.08 -3.67 -1.06
C ALA A 179 4.34 -4.87 -1.65
N ALA A 180 3.63 -5.61 -0.78
CA ALA A 180 2.81 -6.73 -1.18
C ALA A 180 1.58 -6.31 -1.99
N ALA A 181 0.92 -5.20 -1.60
CA ALA A 181 -0.19 -4.59 -2.33
C ALA A 181 0.23 -4.08 -3.72
N ALA A 182 1.43 -3.50 -3.83
CA ALA A 182 2.02 -3.06 -5.09
C ALA A 182 2.49 -4.22 -5.98
N GLY A 183 2.65 -5.42 -5.42
CA GLY A 183 3.18 -6.58 -6.13
C GLY A 183 4.71 -6.55 -6.32
N ASN A 184 5.43 -5.72 -5.56
CA ASN A 184 6.87 -5.56 -5.70
C ASN A 184 7.63 -6.65 -4.94
N VAL A 185 7.79 -7.81 -5.58
CA VAL A 185 8.47 -8.99 -4.99
C VAL A 185 9.88 -8.67 -4.49
N LYS A 186 10.63 -7.81 -5.20
CA LYS A 186 12.00 -7.44 -4.81
C LYS A 186 12.05 -6.75 -3.46
N VAL A 187 11.08 -5.86 -3.20
CA VAL A 187 11.00 -5.14 -1.92
C VAL A 187 10.48 -6.05 -0.82
N VAL A 188 9.52 -6.93 -1.12
CA VAL A 188 9.04 -7.95 -0.15
C VAL A 188 10.19 -8.88 0.25
N GLU A 189 10.99 -9.34 -0.71
CA GLU A 189 12.18 -10.17 -0.48
C GLU A 189 13.19 -9.44 0.39
N TRP A 190 13.49 -8.19 0.07
CA TRP A 190 14.38 -7.35 0.85
C TRP A 190 13.89 -7.14 2.29
N LEU A 191 12.61 -6.82 2.49
CA LEU A 191 12.01 -6.62 3.82
C LEU A 191 11.97 -7.92 4.65
N PHE A 192 11.75 -9.06 4.00
CA PHE A 192 11.72 -10.35 4.68
C PHE A 192 13.12 -10.81 5.10
N ASN A 193 14.09 -10.75 4.18
CA ASN A 193 15.43 -11.26 4.40
C ASN A 193 16.31 -10.33 5.24
N GLU A 194 16.29 -9.02 4.97
CA GLU A 194 17.18 -8.07 5.62
C GLU A 194 16.55 -7.38 6.84
N CYS A 195 15.22 -7.17 6.82
CA CYS A 195 14.52 -6.45 7.90
C CYS A 195 13.71 -7.36 8.84
N HIS A 196 13.63 -8.67 8.57
CA HIS A 196 12.86 -9.65 9.35
C HIS A 196 11.39 -9.25 9.59
N ALA A 197 10.75 -8.64 8.59
CA ALA A 197 9.34 -8.24 8.68
C ALA A 197 8.40 -9.47 8.64
N SER A 198 7.30 -9.42 9.40
CA SER A 198 6.24 -10.45 9.32
C SER A 198 5.54 -10.41 7.97
N ALA A 199 5.31 -11.60 7.39
CA ALA A 199 4.72 -11.76 6.07
C ALA A 199 3.22 -12.13 6.09
N GLU A 200 2.63 -12.29 7.27
CA GLU A 200 1.23 -12.70 7.43
C GLU A 200 0.27 -11.65 6.84
N ASP A 201 0.38 -10.39 7.29
CA ASP A 201 -0.42 -9.26 6.78
C ASP A 201 -0.10 -8.94 5.31
N ALA A 202 1.13 -9.27 4.87
CA ALA A 202 1.59 -9.08 3.50
C ALA A 202 0.85 -10.01 2.53
N LEU A 203 0.60 -11.26 2.92
CA LEU A 203 -0.15 -12.22 2.10
C LEU A 203 -1.58 -11.72 1.83
N TRP A 204 -2.28 -11.27 2.88
CA TRP A 204 -3.62 -10.71 2.76
C TRP A 204 -3.62 -9.48 1.82
N SER A 205 -2.65 -8.58 2.00
CA SER A 205 -2.51 -7.38 1.16
C SER A 205 -2.23 -7.72 -0.32
N ALA A 206 -1.43 -8.76 -0.59
CA ALA A 206 -1.20 -9.25 -1.94
C ALA A 206 -2.47 -9.87 -2.56
N GLN A 207 -3.19 -10.70 -1.82
CA GLN A 207 -4.42 -11.37 -2.30
C GLN A 207 -5.54 -10.36 -2.62
N THR A 208 -5.77 -9.40 -1.73
CA THR A 208 -6.79 -8.35 -1.91
C THR A 208 -6.49 -7.47 -3.12
N ASN A 209 -5.22 -7.18 -3.40
CA ASN A 209 -4.79 -6.39 -4.57
C ASN A 209 -4.51 -7.23 -5.83
N LYS A 210 -4.87 -8.52 -5.84
CA LYS A 210 -4.72 -9.43 -6.99
C LYS A 210 -3.25 -9.65 -7.41
N GLN A 211 -2.32 -9.46 -6.49
CA GLN A 211 -0.88 -9.66 -6.71
C GLN A 211 -0.48 -11.12 -6.47
N TRP A 212 -0.96 -12.01 -7.34
CA TRP A 212 -0.82 -13.47 -7.16
C TRP A 212 0.61 -13.97 -7.20
N GLN A 213 1.49 -13.33 -7.96
CA GLN A 213 2.91 -13.71 -8.02
C GLN A 213 3.61 -13.40 -6.70
N THR A 214 3.30 -12.26 -6.09
CA THR A 214 3.81 -11.87 -4.78
C THR A 214 3.23 -12.74 -3.68
N ALA A 215 1.92 -13.03 -3.72
CA ALA A 215 1.30 -13.98 -2.80
C ALA A 215 1.94 -15.38 -2.89
N LYS A 216 2.22 -15.85 -4.11
CA LYS A 216 2.92 -17.12 -4.34
C LYS A 216 4.32 -17.08 -3.73
N TRP A 217 5.10 -16.03 -4.00
CA TRP A 217 6.44 -15.87 -3.45
C TRP A 217 6.44 -15.87 -1.92
N ILE A 218 5.48 -15.16 -1.30
CA ILE A 218 5.31 -15.12 0.16
C ILE A 218 5.03 -16.52 0.71
N LEU A 219 4.14 -17.29 0.08
CA LEU A 219 3.84 -18.66 0.50
C LEU A 219 5.04 -19.60 0.35
N GLU A 220 5.86 -19.43 -0.69
CA GLU A 220 7.04 -20.26 -0.94
C GLU A 220 8.15 -20.02 0.08
N ASN A 221 8.39 -18.75 0.44
CA ASN A 221 9.57 -18.35 1.21
C ASN A 221 9.29 -18.09 2.70
N CYS A 222 8.06 -17.72 3.07
CA CYS A 222 7.74 -17.33 4.43
C CYS A 222 7.13 -18.45 5.29
N GLY A 223 6.93 -19.65 4.74
CA GLY A 223 6.47 -20.82 5.50
C GLY A 223 5.08 -20.68 6.13
N ILE A 224 4.20 -19.85 5.55
CA ILE A 224 2.85 -19.61 6.05
C ILE A 224 1.97 -20.85 5.79
N VAL A 225 1.47 -21.48 6.86
CA VAL A 225 0.62 -22.69 6.79
C VAL A 225 -0.74 -22.40 7.43
N GLY A 226 -1.79 -22.25 6.63
CA GLY A 226 -3.16 -22.56 7.05
C GLY A 226 -4.13 -21.37 7.17
N PRO A 227 -4.20 -20.64 8.30
CA PRO A 227 -5.37 -19.82 8.62
C PRO A 227 -5.44 -18.47 7.89
N TRP A 228 -4.33 -18.01 7.28
CA TRP A 228 -4.27 -16.68 6.63
C TRP A 228 -4.43 -16.72 5.11
N ILE A 229 -4.62 -17.91 4.52
CA ILE A 229 -4.86 -18.04 3.08
C ILE A 229 -6.36 -17.90 2.83
N ASP A 230 -6.76 -16.77 2.24
CA ASP A 230 -8.13 -16.60 1.74
C ASP A 230 -8.30 -17.37 0.42
N TRP A 231 -9.27 -18.28 0.37
CA TRP A 231 -9.61 -19.11 -0.80
C TRP A 231 -10.70 -18.48 -1.67
N ASP A 232 -11.55 -17.65 -1.06
CA ASP A 232 -12.67 -16.99 -1.72
C ASP A 232 -12.18 -15.87 -2.62
N LEU A 233 -11.18 -15.11 -2.17
CA LEU A 233 -10.59 -14.01 -2.95
C LEU A 233 -9.98 -14.48 -4.28
N PRO A 234 -9.08 -15.48 -4.33
CA PRO A 234 -8.60 -16.03 -5.59
C PRO A 234 -9.72 -16.57 -6.49
N ALA A 235 -10.72 -17.24 -5.92
CA ALA A 235 -11.85 -17.78 -6.68
C ALA A 235 -12.71 -16.66 -7.30
N LYS A 236 -13.06 -15.66 -6.50
CA LYS A 236 -13.82 -14.47 -6.93
C LYS A 236 -13.07 -13.68 -8.01
N HIS A 237 -11.74 -13.60 -7.90
CA HIS A 237 -10.91 -12.90 -8.87
C HIS A 237 -10.54 -13.74 -10.11
N GLY A 238 -10.93 -15.02 -10.16
CA GLY A 238 -10.62 -15.91 -11.28
C GLY A 238 -9.14 -16.30 -11.39
N ALA A 239 -8.41 -16.30 -10.27
CA ALA A 239 -6.97 -16.57 -10.23
C ALA A 239 -6.67 -18.07 -10.32
N LEU A 240 -6.96 -18.68 -11.48
CA LEU A 240 -6.84 -20.13 -11.70
C LEU A 240 -5.41 -20.66 -11.45
N SER A 241 -4.39 -19.92 -11.87
CA SER A 241 -2.98 -20.31 -11.67
C SER A 241 -2.60 -20.35 -10.20
N PHE A 242 -3.08 -19.39 -9.42
CA PHE A 242 -2.85 -19.35 -7.98
C PHE A 242 -3.63 -20.44 -7.25
N LEU A 243 -4.86 -20.74 -7.67
CA LEU A 243 -5.65 -21.85 -7.13
C LEU A 243 -5.05 -23.21 -7.48
N GLN A 244 -4.53 -23.39 -8.70
CA GLN A 244 -3.79 -24.61 -9.09
C GLN A 244 -2.52 -24.78 -8.23
N TYR A 245 -1.80 -23.68 -8.02
CA TYR A 245 -0.65 -23.66 -7.12
C TYR A 245 -1.03 -24.04 -5.68
N LEU A 246 -2.08 -23.43 -5.14
CA LEU A 246 -2.59 -23.74 -3.81
C LEU A 246 -3.07 -25.20 -3.70
N ARG A 247 -3.74 -25.73 -4.74
CA ARG A 247 -4.16 -27.13 -4.83
C ARG A 247 -2.95 -28.09 -4.84
N SER A 248 -1.86 -27.73 -5.49
CA SER A 248 -0.64 -28.55 -5.52
C SER A 248 0.04 -28.67 -4.15
N ARG A 249 -0.26 -27.77 -3.20
CA ARG A 249 0.26 -27.77 -1.83
C ARG A 249 -0.68 -28.43 -0.79
N SER A 250 -1.68 -29.19 -1.26
CA SER A 250 -2.51 -30.20 -0.57
C SER A 250 -3.27 -29.84 0.73
N ILE A 251 -2.74 -28.99 1.63
CA ILE A 251 -3.34 -28.71 2.95
C ILE A 251 -4.59 -27.84 2.90
N GLY A 252 -4.67 -26.93 1.92
CA GLY A 252 -5.67 -25.87 1.94
C GLY A 252 -7.02 -26.20 1.29
N VAL A 253 -7.02 -27.13 0.32
CA VAL A 253 -8.27 -27.62 -0.30
C VAL A 253 -9.14 -28.33 0.73
N VAL A 254 -8.53 -28.99 1.72
CA VAL A 254 -9.25 -29.73 2.76
C VAL A 254 -9.91 -28.79 3.78
N LEU A 255 -9.24 -27.70 4.18
CA LEU A 255 -9.82 -26.66 5.04
C LEU A 255 -10.90 -25.82 4.32
N PHE A 256 -10.74 -25.57 3.02
CA PHE A 256 -11.76 -24.92 2.19
C PHE A 256 -13.02 -25.80 2.03
N LEU A 257 -12.84 -27.09 1.77
CA LEU A 257 -13.95 -28.05 1.72
C LEU A 257 -14.63 -28.20 3.09
N GLU A 258 -13.90 -28.12 4.20
CA GLU A 258 -14.45 -28.15 5.58
C GLU A 258 -15.32 -26.93 5.90
N SER A 259 -14.92 -25.73 5.50
CA SER A 259 -15.63 -24.48 5.84
C SER A 259 -16.89 -24.23 5.01
N HIS A 260 -16.97 -24.80 3.80
CA HIS A 260 -18.02 -24.46 2.84
C HIS A 260 -18.86 -25.64 2.34
N ARG A 261 -18.50 -26.90 2.63
CA ARG A 261 -19.39 -28.05 2.37
C ARG A 261 -20.10 -28.51 3.63
N THR A 262 -21.40 -28.23 3.70
CA THR A 262 -22.34 -28.83 4.64
C THR A 262 -22.80 -30.23 4.22
N GLU A 263 -22.51 -30.64 2.99
CA GLU A 263 -22.78 -31.97 2.47
C GLU A 263 -21.61 -32.90 2.85
N GLY A 264 -21.87 -33.85 3.75
CA GLY A 264 -20.87 -34.82 4.20
C GLY A 264 -20.18 -35.52 3.03
N CYS A 265 -18.90 -35.85 3.20
CA CYS A 265 -18.15 -36.60 2.21
C CYS A 265 -18.79 -37.99 2.04
N VAL A 266 -19.49 -38.22 0.92
CA VAL A 266 -20.04 -39.53 0.55
C VAL A 266 -19.05 -40.19 -0.40
N LEU A 267 -18.23 -41.10 0.14
CA LEU A 267 -17.36 -41.94 -0.66
C LEU A 267 -18.07 -43.27 -0.93
N HIS A 268 -18.01 -43.73 -2.18
CA HIS A 268 -18.61 -45.00 -2.57
C HIS A 268 -17.83 -46.16 -1.94
N ARG A 269 -18.56 -47.17 -1.44
CA ARG A 269 -17.95 -48.42 -0.93
C ARG A 269 -17.05 -49.03 -2.01
N ASN A 270 -15.86 -49.49 -1.63
CA ASN A 270 -14.81 -50.07 -2.47
C ASN A 270 -14.04 -49.07 -3.35
N SER A 271 -13.95 -47.80 -2.94
CA SER A 271 -13.09 -46.83 -3.61
C SER A 271 -11.64 -46.96 -3.12
N ILE A 272 -10.68 -46.98 -4.05
CA ILE A 272 -9.25 -46.86 -3.73
C ILE A 272 -8.89 -45.38 -3.69
N ILE A 273 -8.48 -44.90 -2.52
CA ILE A 273 -8.14 -43.50 -2.24
C ILE A 273 -6.62 -43.34 -2.36
N ARG A 274 -6.21 -42.48 -3.29
CA ARG A 274 -4.81 -42.06 -3.49
C ARG A 274 -4.69 -40.58 -3.19
N LEU A 275 -4.34 -40.26 -1.95
CA LEU A 275 -4.15 -38.90 -1.47
C LEU A 275 -2.78 -38.79 -0.81
N PRO A 276 -2.22 -37.57 -0.64
CA PRO A 276 -1.08 -37.34 0.25
C PRO A 276 -1.33 -37.91 1.65
N LEU A 277 -0.29 -38.42 2.29
CA LEU A 277 -0.36 -39.12 3.58
C LEU A 277 -1.09 -38.30 4.64
N GLU A 278 -0.78 -37.02 4.77
CA GLU A 278 -1.38 -36.10 5.74
C GLU A 278 -2.89 -35.95 5.54
N LEU A 279 -3.34 -35.98 4.28
CA LEU A 279 -4.77 -35.92 3.95
C LEU A 279 -5.46 -37.24 4.24
N MET A 280 -4.79 -38.38 4.02
CA MET A 280 -5.31 -39.68 4.40
C MET A 280 -5.45 -39.78 5.92
N GLN A 281 -4.45 -39.34 6.68
CA GLN A 281 -4.48 -39.23 8.14
C GLN A 281 -5.68 -38.42 8.63
N TRP A 282 -5.88 -37.22 8.08
CA TRP A 282 -7.01 -36.36 8.43
C TRP A 282 -8.37 -36.98 8.08
N LEU A 283 -8.49 -37.57 6.88
CA LEU A 283 -9.73 -38.17 6.39
C LEU A 283 -10.16 -39.33 7.30
N ILE A 284 -9.20 -40.18 7.67
CA ILE A 284 -9.42 -41.32 8.57
C ILE A 284 -9.76 -40.84 9.98
N ALA A 285 -9.03 -39.84 10.51
CA ALA A 285 -9.28 -39.31 11.85
C ALA A 285 -10.67 -38.70 12.03
N LYS A 286 -11.20 -38.02 11.00
CA LYS A 286 -12.45 -37.24 11.11
C LYS A 286 -13.68 -37.94 10.53
N TYR A 287 -13.50 -38.78 9.51
CA TYR A 287 -14.61 -39.42 8.77
C TYR A 287 -14.55 -40.95 8.78
N ALA A 288 -13.84 -41.59 9.72
CA ALA A 288 -13.76 -43.05 9.87
C ALA A 288 -15.12 -43.77 9.69
N ALA A 289 -16.19 -43.19 10.24
CA ALA A 289 -17.56 -43.73 10.13
C ALA A 289 -18.09 -43.81 8.69
N ASN A 290 -17.73 -42.84 7.84
CA ASN A 290 -18.21 -42.72 6.46
C ASN A 290 -17.30 -43.45 5.45
N LEU A 291 -16.12 -43.89 5.89
CA LEU A 291 -15.08 -44.52 5.05
C LEU A 291 -15.14 -46.04 5.05
N ASN A 292 -16.23 -46.63 5.55
CA ASN A 292 -16.37 -48.07 5.67
C ASN A 292 -16.26 -48.77 4.30
N GLY A 293 -15.25 -49.63 4.15
CA GLY A 293 -14.96 -50.33 2.90
C GLY A 293 -14.21 -49.50 1.85
N CYS A 294 -13.61 -48.36 2.21
CA CYS A 294 -12.64 -47.67 1.36
C CYS A 294 -11.23 -48.20 1.64
N GLU A 295 -10.43 -48.34 0.58
CA GLU A 295 -9.04 -48.77 0.66
C GLU A 295 -8.09 -47.58 0.44
N PHE A 296 -7.07 -47.46 1.28
CA PHE A 296 -6.03 -46.43 1.19
C PHE A 296 -4.75 -47.09 0.70
N GLU A 297 -4.24 -46.64 -0.44
CA GLU A 297 -2.97 -47.10 -0.98
C GLU A 297 -1.83 -46.29 -0.37
N VAL A 298 -0.89 -46.98 0.28
CA VAL A 298 0.26 -46.38 0.95
C VAL A 298 1.52 -47.06 0.42
N GLU A 299 2.52 -46.29 0.02
CA GLU A 299 3.80 -46.86 -0.42
C GLU A 299 4.45 -47.65 0.73
N ARG A 300 5.07 -48.79 0.40
CA ARG A 300 5.67 -49.67 1.41
C ARG A 300 6.88 -49.04 2.09
N CYS A 301 7.56 -48.11 1.42
CA CYS A 301 8.68 -47.35 1.98
C CYS A 301 8.26 -46.35 3.06
N ASP A 302 6.98 -45.95 3.11
CA ASP A 302 6.44 -45.08 4.15
C ASP A 302 6.11 -45.87 5.42
N TRP A 303 7.16 -46.40 6.04
CA TRP A 303 7.07 -47.25 7.23
C TRP A 303 6.29 -46.58 8.37
N ARG A 304 6.49 -45.27 8.57
CA ARG A 304 5.84 -44.49 9.63
C ARG A 304 4.33 -44.40 9.46
N PHE A 305 3.86 -44.26 8.22
CA PHE A 305 2.43 -44.20 7.95
C PHE A 305 1.79 -45.59 8.06
N ASN A 306 2.47 -46.62 7.55
CA ASN A 306 2.03 -48.01 7.69
C ASN A 306 1.99 -48.47 9.16
N GLU A 307 2.92 -48.01 9.99
CA GLU A 307 2.91 -48.25 11.43
C GLU A 307 1.75 -47.51 12.10
N TRP A 308 1.56 -46.22 11.81
CA TRP A 308 0.42 -45.45 12.29
C TRP A 308 -0.92 -46.12 11.94
N CYS A 309 -1.09 -46.62 10.71
CA CYS A 309 -2.30 -47.36 10.31
C CYS A 309 -2.55 -48.61 11.17
N ARG A 310 -1.50 -49.29 11.64
CA ARG A 310 -1.62 -50.43 12.58
C ARG A 310 -2.02 -49.97 13.98
N GLU A 311 -1.43 -48.87 14.45
CA GLU A 311 -1.74 -48.31 15.77
C GLU A 311 -3.21 -47.92 15.91
N ILE A 312 -3.78 -47.32 14.87
CA ILE A 312 -5.22 -46.97 14.83
C ILE A 312 -6.13 -48.13 14.43
N ASN A 313 -5.61 -49.38 14.38
CA ASN A 313 -6.36 -50.60 14.06
C ASN A 313 -7.09 -50.60 12.71
N LEU A 314 -6.47 -50.02 11.66
CA LEU A 314 -6.92 -50.25 10.29
C LEU A 314 -6.60 -51.68 9.85
N ARG A 315 -7.47 -52.26 9.03
CA ARG A 315 -7.26 -53.61 8.52
C ARG A 315 -6.37 -53.55 7.28
N MET A 316 -5.30 -54.33 7.25
CA MET A 316 -4.54 -54.53 6.01
C MET A 316 -5.36 -55.39 5.05
N ALA A 317 -5.77 -54.84 3.91
CA ALA A 317 -6.57 -55.53 2.91
C ALA A 317 -5.70 -56.44 2.04
N HIS A 318 -4.68 -55.86 1.39
CA HIS A 318 -3.70 -56.56 0.58
C HIS A 318 -2.36 -55.79 0.55
N GLN A 319 -1.29 -56.46 0.14
CA GLN A 319 0.05 -55.86 0.00
C GLN A 319 0.75 -56.43 -1.24
N ASN A 320 1.55 -55.61 -1.92
CA ASN A 320 2.48 -56.05 -2.97
C ASN A 320 3.92 -55.60 -2.63
N GLU A 321 4.83 -55.68 -3.61
CA GLU A 321 6.24 -55.29 -3.40
C GLU A 321 6.42 -53.78 -3.19
N GLU A 322 5.52 -52.95 -3.73
CA GLU A 322 5.65 -51.49 -3.78
C GLU A 322 4.72 -50.76 -2.78
N SER A 323 3.58 -51.33 -2.41
CA SER A 323 2.50 -50.66 -1.68
C SER A 323 1.69 -51.60 -0.78
N VAL A 324 1.03 -51.02 0.20
CA VAL A 324 0.15 -51.66 1.19
C VAL A 324 -1.21 -50.96 1.16
N TRP A 325 -2.28 -51.73 1.09
CA TRP A 325 -3.65 -51.22 1.10
C TRP A 325 -4.30 -51.42 2.46
N TRP A 326 -4.79 -50.31 3.03
CA TRP A 326 -5.45 -50.28 4.34
C TRP A 326 -6.95 -50.03 4.18
N GLU A 327 -7.78 -50.83 4.84
CA GLU A 327 -9.24 -50.70 4.86
C GLU A 327 -9.71 -50.12 6.20
N CYS A 328 -10.60 -49.13 6.10
CA CYS A 328 -11.24 -48.50 7.25
C CYS A 328 -12.48 -49.29 7.69
N HIS A 329 -12.44 -49.88 8.89
CA HIS A 329 -13.61 -50.46 9.55
C HIS A 329 -13.99 -49.64 10.80
N PRO A 330 -15.18 -49.01 10.81
CA PRO A 330 -15.53 -48.01 11.83
C PRO A 330 -15.72 -48.56 13.25
N LYS A 331 -15.76 -49.89 13.42
CA LYS A 331 -15.91 -50.55 14.73
C LYS A 331 -14.58 -50.90 15.41
N THR A 332 -13.46 -50.79 14.69
CA THR A 332 -12.14 -51.22 15.19
C THR A 332 -11.18 -50.07 15.40
N ILE A 333 -11.47 -48.87 14.87
CA ILE A 333 -10.56 -47.74 14.92
C ILE A 333 -10.50 -47.15 16.32
N GLN A 334 -9.32 -47.21 16.93
CA GLN A 334 -8.99 -46.48 18.15
C GLN A 334 -8.29 -45.20 17.73
N LEU A 335 -9.06 -44.15 17.51
CA LEU A 335 -8.52 -42.80 17.53
C LEU A 335 -8.61 -42.36 18.98
N ASP A 336 -7.49 -42.22 19.67
CA ASP A 336 -7.45 -41.48 20.92
C ASP A 336 -8.01 -40.08 20.58
N ALA A 337 -9.21 -39.82 21.06
CA ALA A 337 -9.89 -38.55 20.86
C ALA A 337 -9.06 -37.44 21.54
N PRO A 338 -8.95 -36.24 20.95
CA PRO A 338 -8.56 -35.06 21.71
C PRO A 338 -9.60 -34.75 22.79
#